data_AF-A0A520HF87-F1
#
_entry.id   AF-A0A520HF87-F1
#
_cell.length_a   1.000
_cell.length_b   1.000
_cell.length_c   1.000
_cell.angle_alpha   90.00
_cell.angle_beta   90.00
_cell.angle_gamma   90.00
#
_symmetry.space_group_name_H-M   'P 1'
#
loop_
_entity.id
_entity.type
_entity.pdbx_description
1 polymer ?
#
loop_
_entity_poly.entity_id
_entity_poly.type
_entity_poly.pdbx_seq_one_letter_code
_entity_poly.pdbx_strand_id
1 'polypeptide(L)'
;RSLYAKYCALCHGKDREGYAADNAPSLKSEQLMATTQQPRSAYNFLHHTIAYGRTGTAMAPYARNQGGPLDWDDMELLIQWLHESSGVKKPIEMSAKPVSGDAIAGKVLYAQHCASCHGTKGEGIKAPALANPMFLATASDAFLYHTISEGRSGTPMPSFKDSLTKTQINAVTAYVRSRASGWNAPTAMTVTNPLPKDYIQHPANKSPVFTLREGLYVSAKQLNQAIKDSARMDKVMTVLDVIKDKSIYQDYSGVAQDSIIVAAVQKMETSGIFIDIAKLIKMPKFAYKVKKTYPTMNQTFIDKISNKTFGYEDVIKFDWKITTEKMKIGEYNTQKATTEYRGRKWTAWFASEIPLQDGPYRFYGLPGLIVKIEDEGKNYSWELKGNKKVPNYEEVS
;
A
#
# COMPACT_ATOMS: atom_id res chain seq x y z
N ARG A 1 -10.20 -2.04 -20.81
CA ARG A 1 -11.46 -1.22 -20.71
C ARG A 1 -12.16 -1.30 -19.35
N SER A 2 -12.49 -2.48 -18.81
CA SER A 2 -13.19 -2.63 -17.52
C SER A 2 -12.44 -1.98 -16.34
N LEU A 3 -11.11 -2.20 -16.25
CA LEU A 3 -10.24 -1.58 -15.25
C LEU A 3 -10.32 -0.04 -15.29
N TYR A 4 -10.26 0.54 -16.49
CA TYR A 4 -10.36 1.99 -16.68
C TYR A 4 -11.70 2.54 -16.19
N ALA A 5 -12.81 1.92 -16.59
CA ALA A 5 -14.14 2.33 -16.19
C ALA A 5 -14.32 2.30 -14.66
N LYS A 6 -13.74 1.28 -14.01
CA LYS A 6 -13.84 1.07 -12.55
C LYS A 6 -12.97 2.04 -11.76
N TYR A 7 -11.75 2.31 -12.21
CA TYR A 7 -10.73 2.97 -11.37
C TYR A 7 -10.29 4.36 -11.86
N CYS A 8 -10.48 4.69 -13.14
CA CYS A 8 -9.86 5.88 -13.74
C CYS A 8 -10.88 6.88 -14.32
N ALA A 9 -12.01 6.38 -14.82
CA ALA A 9 -13.00 7.19 -15.56
C ALA A 9 -13.64 8.31 -14.72
N LEU A 10 -13.66 8.16 -13.39
CA LEU A 10 -14.18 9.19 -12.48
C LEU A 10 -13.42 10.51 -12.63
N CYS A 11 -12.09 10.45 -12.77
CA CYS A 11 -11.25 11.65 -12.88
C CYS A 11 -10.87 11.96 -14.32
N HIS A 12 -10.59 10.93 -15.12
CA HIS A 12 -10.10 11.09 -16.49
C HIS A 12 -11.21 11.12 -17.54
N GLY A 13 -12.48 11.11 -17.14
CA GLY A 13 -13.63 11.10 -18.04
C GLY A 13 -13.95 9.69 -18.56
N LYS A 14 -15.17 9.50 -19.08
CA LYS A 14 -15.60 8.15 -19.54
C LYS A 14 -14.87 7.72 -20.80
N ASP A 15 -14.49 8.70 -21.63
CA ASP A 15 -13.83 8.50 -22.91
C ASP A 15 -12.37 8.97 -22.88
N ARG A 16 -11.76 9.13 -21.69
CA ARG A 16 -10.36 9.56 -21.47
C ARG A 16 -10.09 11.02 -21.79
N GLU A 17 -11.11 11.83 -21.96
CA GLU A 17 -11.04 13.25 -22.28
C GLU A 17 -10.27 14.08 -21.25
N GLY A 18 -10.22 13.63 -19.98
CA GLY A 18 -9.61 14.33 -18.87
C GLY A 18 -10.54 15.35 -18.21
N TYR A 19 -10.05 16.00 -17.16
CA TYR A 19 -10.68 17.15 -16.51
C TYR A 19 -12.09 16.90 -15.93
N ALA A 20 -12.47 15.63 -15.70
CA ALA A 20 -13.75 15.29 -15.07
C ALA A 20 -13.70 15.47 -13.54
N ALA A 21 -12.52 15.28 -12.92
CA ALA A 21 -12.27 15.65 -11.53
C ALA A 21 -10.84 16.17 -11.37
N ASP A 22 -10.71 17.32 -10.70
CA ASP A 22 -9.45 18.06 -10.54
C ASP A 22 -8.68 18.23 -11.86
N ASN A 23 -7.40 18.63 -11.78
CA ASN A 23 -6.50 18.83 -12.91
C ASN A 23 -6.06 17.51 -13.59
N ALA A 24 -6.94 16.49 -13.62
CA ALA A 24 -6.67 15.19 -14.22
C ALA A 24 -6.44 15.34 -15.73
N PRO A 25 -5.26 14.98 -16.24
CA PRO A 25 -4.94 15.21 -17.65
C PRO A 25 -5.76 14.31 -18.57
N SER A 26 -5.97 14.79 -19.80
CA SER A 26 -6.49 13.97 -20.88
C SER A 26 -5.59 12.77 -21.16
N LEU A 27 -6.19 11.59 -21.23
CA LEU A 27 -5.57 10.34 -21.68
C LEU A 27 -5.97 10.00 -23.13
N LYS A 28 -6.61 10.94 -23.85
CA LYS A 28 -6.83 10.89 -25.32
C LYS A 28 -5.71 11.55 -26.12
N SER A 29 -4.87 12.37 -25.48
CA SER A 29 -3.81 13.12 -26.18
C SER A 29 -2.90 12.17 -26.95
N GLU A 30 -2.89 12.34 -28.27
CA GLU A 30 -2.04 11.60 -29.20
C GLU A 30 -0.55 11.81 -28.85
N GLN A 31 -0.14 13.03 -28.51
CA GLN A 31 1.24 13.34 -28.12
C GLN A 31 1.66 12.60 -26.83
N LEU A 32 0.77 12.49 -25.83
CA LEU A 32 1.05 11.71 -24.63
C LEU A 32 1.23 10.23 -24.96
N MET A 33 0.36 9.67 -25.78
CA MET A 33 0.39 8.24 -26.11
C MET A 33 1.59 7.91 -26.99
N ALA A 34 1.91 8.75 -27.97
CA ALA A 34 3.07 8.58 -28.85
C ALA A 34 4.41 8.62 -28.11
N THR A 35 4.54 9.45 -27.06
CA THR A 35 5.79 9.60 -26.30
C THR A 35 5.95 8.62 -25.13
N THR A 36 4.92 7.81 -24.84
CA THR A 36 4.94 6.86 -23.71
C THR A 36 4.93 5.40 -24.15
N GLN A 37 5.02 5.15 -25.45
CA GLN A 37 4.93 3.80 -26.02
C GLN A 37 6.32 3.20 -26.34
N GLN A 38 7.37 4.00 -26.56
CA GLN A 38 8.74 3.52 -26.89
C GLN A 38 9.85 4.47 -26.37
N PRO A 39 11.08 3.95 -26.09
CA PRO A 39 11.44 2.53 -26.09
C PRO A 39 10.83 1.80 -24.90
N ARG A 40 10.77 0.46 -24.95
CA ARG A 40 10.31 -0.33 -23.79
C ARG A 40 11.16 -0.08 -22.52
N SER A 41 12.38 0.42 -22.64
CA SER A 41 13.21 0.83 -21.49
C SER A 41 12.77 2.18 -20.87
N ALA A 42 11.95 2.97 -21.56
CA ALA A 42 11.26 4.15 -21.04
C ALA A 42 9.84 3.85 -20.52
N TYR A 43 9.52 2.56 -20.28
CA TYR A 43 8.26 1.99 -19.72
C TYR A 43 7.68 2.67 -18.49
N ASN A 44 8.41 3.58 -17.89
CA ASN A 44 8.27 3.92 -16.52
C ASN A 44 7.36 5.13 -16.30
N PHE A 45 7.02 5.93 -17.32
CA PHE A 45 6.22 7.13 -17.04
C PHE A 45 4.77 6.79 -16.68
N LEU A 46 3.99 6.20 -17.59
CA LEU A 46 2.60 5.85 -17.29
C LEU A 46 2.52 4.75 -16.24
N HIS A 47 3.40 3.76 -16.33
CA HIS A 47 3.43 2.68 -15.35
C HIS A 47 3.74 3.20 -13.94
N HIS A 48 4.78 4.00 -13.73
CA HIS A 48 5.04 4.56 -12.39
C HIS A 48 4.00 5.60 -11.98
N THR A 49 3.43 6.36 -12.91
CA THR A 49 2.34 7.27 -12.61
C THR A 49 1.14 6.51 -12.04
N ILE A 50 0.79 5.36 -12.61
CA ILE A 50 -0.30 4.51 -12.10
C ILE A 50 0.14 3.81 -10.82
N ALA A 51 1.32 3.22 -10.80
CA ALA A 51 1.79 2.41 -9.68
C ALA A 51 1.96 3.24 -8.39
N TYR A 52 2.64 4.37 -8.47
CA TYR A 52 3.03 5.21 -7.34
C TYR A 52 2.20 6.48 -7.18
N GLY A 53 1.33 6.80 -8.15
CA GLY A 53 0.55 8.03 -8.12
C GLY A 53 1.41 9.29 -8.21
N ARG A 54 0.84 10.42 -7.81
CA ARG A 54 1.49 11.74 -7.72
C ARG A 54 1.15 12.38 -6.39
N THR A 55 2.08 12.31 -5.46
CA THR A 55 1.96 12.91 -4.12
C THR A 55 1.54 14.38 -4.19
N GLY A 56 0.62 14.79 -3.33
CA GLY A 56 0.08 16.16 -3.33
C GLY A 56 -0.95 16.44 -4.44
N THR A 57 -1.43 15.40 -5.14
CA THR A 57 -2.51 15.50 -6.14
C THR A 57 -3.54 14.39 -5.90
N ALA A 58 -4.70 14.45 -6.56
CA ALA A 58 -5.73 13.41 -6.50
C ALA A 58 -5.33 12.07 -7.16
N MET A 59 -4.21 12.01 -7.90
CA MET A 59 -3.74 10.78 -8.52
C MET A 59 -3.04 9.89 -7.49
N ALA A 60 -3.82 9.07 -6.78
CA ALA A 60 -3.31 8.11 -5.80
C ALA A 60 -2.48 6.97 -6.45
N PRO A 61 -1.65 6.24 -5.67
CA PRO A 61 -1.03 4.99 -6.12
C PRO A 61 -2.08 3.88 -6.38
N TYR A 62 -1.98 3.17 -7.50
CA TYR A 62 -2.88 2.06 -7.86
C TYR A 62 -2.22 0.68 -7.85
N ALA A 63 -0.89 0.58 -7.74
CA ALA A 63 -0.24 -0.72 -7.63
C ALA A 63 -0.55 -1.42 -6.30
N ARG A 64 -0.71 -2.74 -6.33
CA ARG A 64 -1.07 -3.55 -5.15
C ARG A 64 -0.04 -3.49 -4.04
N ASN A 65 1.25 -3.38 -4.40
CA ASN A 65 2.35 -3.17 -3.47
C ASN A 65 2.44 -1.73 -2.92
N GLN A 66 1.66 -0.78 -3.46
CA GLN A 66 1.54 0.60 -2.98
C GLN A 66 0.19 0.88 -2.28
N GLY A 67 -0.65 -0.14 -2.06
CA GLY A 67 -1.97 0.07 -1.45
C GLY A 67 -3.15 0.06 -2.41
N GLY A 68 -2.89 0.10 -3.72
CA GLY A 68 -3.91 0.13 -4.75
C GLY A 68 -4.46 -1.26 -5.14
N PRO A 69 -5.43 -1.32 -6.06
CA PRO A 69 -6.09 -2.57 -6.43
C PRO A 69 -5.39 -3.37 -7.54
N LEU A 70 -4.46 -2.76 -8.30
CA LEU A 70 -3.95 -3.30 -9.56
C LEU A 70 -2.64 -4.08 -9.38
N ASP A 71 -2.58 -5.28 -9.93
CA ASP A 71 -1.31 -5.99 -10.12
C ASP A 71 -0.51 -5.41 -11.29
N TRP A 72 0.73 -5.89 -11.46
CA TRP A 72 1.58 -5.51 -12.59
C TRP A 72 0.88 -5.77 -13.93
N ASP A 73 0.31 -6.96 -14.10
CA ASP A 73 -0.39 -7.36 -15.32
C ASP A 73 -1.64 -6.51 -15.59
N ASP A 74 -2.37 -6.10 -14.54
CA ASP A 74 -3.53 -5.21 -14.67
C ASP A 74 -3.12 -3.83 -15.23
N MET A 75 -2.01 -3.29 -14.73
CA MET A 75 -1.49 -1.99 -15.17
C MET A 75 -0.97 -2.07 -16.60
N GLU A 76 -0.23 -3.12 -16.96
CA GLU A 76 0.24 -3.36 -18.32
C GLU A 76 -0.93 -3.48 -19.30
N LEU A 77 -1.95 -4.29 -18.99
CA LEU A 77 -3.15 -4.43 -19.82
C LEU A 77 -3.93 -3.11 -19.94
N LEU A 78 -3.98 -2.32 -18.87
CA LEU A 78 -4.61 -1.00 -18.88
C LEU A 78 -3.84 -0.03 -19.80
N ILE A 79 -2.52 0.03 -19.68
CA ILE A 79 -1.66 0.92 -20.49
C ILE A 79 -1.70 0.50 -21.95
N GLN A 80 -1.60 -0.80 -22.24
CA GLN A 80 -1.71 -1.32 -23.59
C GLN A 80 -3.06 -0.93 -24.22
N TRP A 81 -4.16 -1.10 -23.46
CA TRP A 81 -5.47 -0.66 -23.93
C TRP A 81 -5.54 0.87 -24.17
N LEU A 82 -4.90 1.69 -23.34
CA LEU A 82 -4.82 3.14 -23.55
C LEU A 82 -4.10 3.48 -24.86
N HIS A 83 -2.96 2.82 -25.12
CA HIS A 83 -2.18 3.00 -26.35
C HIS A 83 -2.97 2.55 -27.59
N GLU A 84 -3.55 1.35 -27.58
CA GLU A 84 -4.36 0.84 -28.70
C GLU A 84 -5.56 1.75 -28.98
N SER A 85 -6.24 2.18 -27.91
CA SER A 85 -7.43 3.05 -28.02
C SER A 85 -7.08 4.49 -28.38
N SER A 86 -5.81 4.88 -28.46
CA SER A 86 -5.37 6.21 -28.89
C SER A 86 -5.30 6.36 -30.42
N GLY A 87 -5.18 5.24 -31.15
CA GLY A 87 -5.01 5.25 -32.59
C GLY A 87 -3.59 5.61 -33.06
N VAL A 88 -2.64 5.85 -32.15
CA VAL A 88 -1.25 6.14 -32.49
C VAL A 88 -0.60 4.93 -33.15
N LYS A 89 -0.22 5.09 -34.42
CA LYS A 89 0.40 4.03 -35.23
C LYS A 89 1.93 4.05 -35.19
N LYS A 90 2.52 5.21 -34.90
CA LYS A 90 3.97 5.43 -34.89
C LYS A 90 4.40 6.08 -33.57
N PRO A 91 4.90 5.29 -32.61
CA PRO A 91 5.51 5.81 -31.38
C PRO A 91 6.67 6.76 -31.70
N ILE A 92 6.92 7.70 -30.79
CA ILE A 92 8.09 8.57 -30.85
C ILE A 92 9.06 8.11 -29.77
N GLU A 93 10.25 7.70 -30.20
CA GLU A 93 11.30 7.31 -29.27
C GLU A 93 11.89 8.54 -28.58
N MET A 94 11.86 8.54 -27.25
CA MET A 94 12.40 9.62 -26.43
C MET A 94 13.88 9.40 -26.13
N SER A 95 14.72 10.39 -26.42
CA SER A 95 16.13 10.38 -26.03
C SER A 95 16.29 10.33 -24.51
N ALA A 96 17.20 9.46 -24.03
CA ALA A 96 17.64 9.42 -22.64
C ALA A 96 18.66 10.52 -22.29
N LYS A 97 19.22 11.21 -23.29
CA LYS A 97 20.20 12.27 -23.07
C LYS A 97 19.54 13.49 -22.41
N PRO A 98 20.17 14.10 -21.39
CA PRO A 98 19.69 15.35 -20.82
C PRO A 98 19.58 16.46 -21.88
N VAL A 99 18.61 17.34 -21.70
CA VAL A 99 18.50 18.57 -22.51
C VAL A 99 19.30 19.66 -21.83
N SER A 100 20.34 20.16 -22.51
CA SER A 100 21.14 21.29 -22.02
C SER A 100 20.46 22.62 -22.36
N GLY A 101 20.30 23.48 -21.35
CA GLY A 101 19.72 24.81 -21.48
C GLY A 101 19.99 25.66 -20.25
N ASP A 102 19.89 26.99 -20.40
CA ASP A 102 20.04 27.94 -19.29
C ASP A 102 18.77 27.94 -18.42
N ALA A 103 18.85 27.35 -17.23
CA ALA A 103 17.73 27.28 -16.29
C ALA A 103 17.31 28.66 -15.74
N ILE A 104 18.21 29.65 -15.70
CA ILE A 104 17.89 31.01 -15.25
C ILE A 104 17.01 31.69 -16.30
N ALA A 105 17.40 31.64 -17.57
CA ALA A 105 16.55 32.11 -18.67
C ALA A 105 15.24 31.33 -18.74
N GLY A 106 15.29 30.01 -18.53
CA GLY A 106 14.12 29.14 -18.49
C GLY A 106 13.11 29.51 -17.41
N LYS A 107 13.56 29.97 -16.23
CA LYS A 107 12.69 30.45 -15.16
C LYS A 107 11.86 31.66 -15.58
N VAL A 108 12.46 32.59 -16.33
CA VAL A 108 11.79 33.80 -16.83
C VAL A 108 10.70 33.41 -17.83
N LEU A 109 11.04 32.55 -18.80
CA LEU A 109 10.10 32.05 -19.80
C LEU A 109 8.96 31.23 -19.16
N TYR A 110 9.27 30.41 -18.16
CA TYR A 110 8.25 29.66 -17.41
C TYR A 110 7.26 30.60 -16.71
N ALA A 111 7.74 31.69 -16.09
CA ALA A 111 6.88 32.66 -15.44
C ALA A 111 5.93 33.36 -16.44
N GLN A 112 6.41 33.62 -17.66
CA GLN A 112 5.63 34.27 -18.72
C GLN A 112 4.58 33.35 -19.35
N HIS A 113 4.92 32.08 -19.58
CA HIS A 113 4.11 31.19 -20.43
C HIS A 113 3.43 30.03 -19.69
N CYS A 114 3.97 29.59 -18.55
CA CYS A 114 3.58 28.32 -17.91
C CYS A 114 2.89 28.51 -16.56
N ALA A 115 3.32 29.51 -15.78
CA ALA A 115 2.92 29.68 -14.39
C ALA A 115 1.42 29.94 -14.18
N SER A 116 0.72 30.50 -15.18
CA SER A 116 -0.71 30.78 -15.11
C SER A 116 -1.58 29.51 -14.97
N CYS A 117 -1.08 28.37 -15.43
CA CYS A 117 -1.77 27.08 -15.35
C CYS A 117 -1.07 26.10 -14.41
N HIS A 118 0.26 26.04 -14.46
CA HIS A 118 1.06 25.10 -13.67
C HIS A 118 1.48 25.63 -12.31
N GLY A 119 1.21 26.91 -12.01
CA GLY A 119 1.62 27.56 -10.77
C GLY A 119 3.06 28.08 -10.82
N THR A 120 3.36 29.07 -9.99
CA THR A 120 4.67 29.74 -9.96
C THR A 120 5.77 28.81 -9.44
N LYS A 121 5.41 27.85 -8.58
CA LYS A 121 6.30 26.79 -8.07
C LYS A 121 6.15 25.48 -8.83
N GLY A 122 5.23 25.37 -9.80
CA GLY A 122 4.93 24.12 -10.50
C GLY A 122 4.00 23.19 -9.72
N GLU A 123 3.28 23.73 -8.74
CA GLU A 123 2.37 23.03 -7.84
C GLU A 123 1.10 22.52 -8.52
N GLY A 124 0.79 22.97 -9.73
CA GLY A 124 -0.34 22.50 -10.53
C GLY A 124 -1.69 23.05 -10.05
N ILE A 125 -1.96 24.33 -10.36
CA ILE A 125 -3.20 25.01 -9.95
C ILE A 125 -4.41 24.67 -10.85
N LYS A 126 -4.21 24.67 -12.17
CA LYS A 126 -5.24 24.38 -13.20
C LYS A 126 -4.78 23.31 -14.20
N ALA A 127 -3.54 22.87 -14.06
CA ALA A 127 -2.87 21.92 -14.93
C ALA A 127 -1.97 21.01 -14.07
N PRO A 128 -1.43 19.91 -14.63
CA PRO A 128 -0.62 18.97 -13.85
C PRO A 128 0.53 19.65 -13.09
N ALA A 129 0.79 19.18 -11.87
CA ALA A 129 1.89 19.66 -11.03
C ALA A 129 3.26 19.27 -11.64
N LEU A 130 3.93 20.23 -12.27
CA LEU A 130 5.23 20.03 -12.93
C LEU A 130 6.41 19.94 -11.96
N ALA A 131 6.26 20.40 -10.72
CA ALA A 131 7.24 20.20 -9.66
C ALA A 131 6.98 18.91 -8.86
N ASN A 132 6.04 18.06 -9.30
CA ASN A 132 5.79 16.80 -8.64
C ASN A 132 7.02 15.88 -8.75
N PRO A 133 7.53 15.31 -7.65
CA PRO A 133 8.75 14.53 -7.69
C PRO A 133 8.65 13.23 -8.51
N MET A 134 7.52 12.51 -8.46
CA MET A 134 7.31 11.31 -9.28
C MET A 134 7.30 11.68 -10.76
N PHE A 135 6.59 12.76 -11.12
CA PHE A 135 6.56 13.28 -12.49
C PHE A 135 7.96 13.59 -12.99
N LEU A 136 8.75 14.34 -12.24
CA LEU A 136 10.12 14.69 -12.64
C LEU A 136 11.03 13.45 -12.67
N ALA A 137 10.91 12.51 -11.73
CA ALA A 137 11.75 11.31 -11.71
C ALA A 137 11.54 10.40 -12.93
N THR A 138 10.36 10.43 -13.55
CA THR A 138 9.96 9.46 -14.57
C THR A 138 9.74 10.08 -15.95
N ALA A 139 9.46 11.39 -16.03
CA ALA A 139 9.44 12.14 -17.28
C ALA A 139 10.88 12.41 -17.71
N SER A 140 11.27 11.97 -18.90
CA SER A 140 12.59 12.30 -19.48
C SER A 140 12.63 13.76 -19.94
N ASP A 141 13.83 14.32 -20.11
CA ASP A 141 13.99 15.67 -20.66
C ASP A 141 13.44 15.78 -22.08
N ALA A 142 13.60 14.73 -22.88
CA ALA A 142 13.01 14.65 -24.21
C ALA A 142 11.48 14.69 -24.16
N PHE A 143 10.85 14.01 -23.19
CA PHE A 143 9.40 14.07 -22.98
C PHE A 143 8.94 15.47 -22.59
N LEU A 144 9.67 16.14 -21.70
CA LEU A 144 9.38 17.52 -21.29
C LEU A 144 9.51 18.49 -22.47
N TYR A 145 10.63 18.43 -23.19
CA TYR A 145 10.89 19.22 -24.38
C TYR A 145 9.80 19.02 -25.43
N HIS A 146 9.46 17.76 -25.75
CA HIS A 146 8.46 17.45 -26.76
C HIS A 146 7.07 17.97 -26.36
N THR A 147 6.70 17.82 -25.09
CA THR A 147 5.44 18.34 -24.56
C THR A 147 5.36 19.87 -24.67
N ILE A 148 6.47 20.59 -24.44
CA ILE A 148 6.52 22.06 -24.58
C ILE A 148 6.47 22.44 -26.07
N SER A 149 7.26 21.77 -26.92
CA SER A 149 7.32 22.05 -28.36
C SER A 149 5.96 21.81 -29.04
N GLU A 150 5.40 20.62 -28.91
CA GLU A 150 4.21 20.19 -29.66
C GLU A 150 2.89 20.43 -28.92
N GLY A 151 2.94 20.73 -27.62
CA GLY A 151 1.74 20.84 -26.80
C GLY A 151 1.00 19.50 -26.67
N ARG A 152 -0.30 19.58 -26.36
CA ARG A 152 -1.20 18.41 -26.30
C ARG A 152 -2.51 18.75 -26.98
N SER A 153 -2.71 18.18 -28.17
CA SER A 153 -3.94 18.37 -28.95
C SER A 153 -5.18 17.95 -28.16
N GLY A 154 -6.25 18.72 -28.29
CA GLY A 154 -7.49 18.48 -27.56
C GLY A 154 -7.41 18.84 -26.06
N THR A 155 -6.39 19.57 -25.63
CA THR A 155 -6.26 20.07 -24.25
C THR A 155 -5.89 21.56 -24.24
N PRO A 156 -6.05 22.24 -23.09
CA PRO A 156 -5.59 23.63 -22.93
C PRO A 156 -4.08 23.85 -22.97
N MET A 157 -3.24 22.81 -23.12
CA MET A 157 -1.78 22.95 -23.23
C MET A 157 -1.38 23.16 -24.71
N PRO A 158 -1.05 24.40 -25.14
CA PRO A 158 -0.75 24.71 -26.52
C PRO A 158 0.66 24.27 -26.92
N SER A 159 0.91 24.26 -28.23
CA SER A 159 2.26 24.13 -28.80
C SER A 159 3.01 25.45 -28.67
N PHE A 160 4.30 25.39 -28.35
CA PHE A 160 5.19 26.56 -28.28
C PHE A 160 6.26 26.59 -29.36
N LYS A 161 6.28 25.62 -30.30
CA LYS A 161 7.31 25.56 -31.35
C LYS A 161 7.35 26.79 -32.27
N ASP A 162 6.22 27.46 -32.44
CA ASP A 162 6.09 28.65 -33.30
C ASP A 162 6.30 29.96 -32.51
N SER A 163 6.24 29.92 -31.16
CA SER A 163 6.38 31.10 -30.30
C SER A 163 7.69 31.14 -29.52
N LEU A 164 8.37 30.00 -29.35
CA LEU A 164 9.66 29.87 -28.69
C LEU A 164 10.66 29.18 -29.60
N THR A 165 11.88 29.70 -29.65
CA THR A 165 13.01 29.04 -30.32
C THR A 165 13.41 27.76 -29.59
N LYS A 166 14.07 26.84 -30.30
CA LYS A 166 14.63 25.61 -29.70
C LYS A 166 15.47 25.88 -28.45
N THR A 167 16.29 26.93 -28.46
CA THR A 167 17.12 27.32 -27.31
C THR A 167 16.27 27.75 -26.12
N GLN A 168 15.17 28.48 -26.35
CA GLN A 168 14.24 28.88 -25.30
C GLN A 168 13.47 27.67 -24.73
N ILE A 169 13.05 26.72 -25.58
CA ILE A 169 12.41 25.47 -25.12
C ILE A 169 13.38 24.62 -24.30
N ASN A 170 14.65 24.53 -24.72
CA ASN A 170 15.70 23.89 -23.95
C ASN A 170 15.88 24.55 -22.57
N ALA A 171 15.89 25.89 -22.52
CA ALA A 171 16.00 26.65 -21.28
C ALA A 171 14.82 26.34 -20.32
N VAL A 172 13.58 26.36 -20.81
CA VAL A 172 12.39 26.00 -20.02
C VAL A 172 12.47 24.54 -19.53
N THR A 173 12.90 23.63 -20.40
CA THR A 173 13.09 22.21 -20.05
C THR A 173 14.11 22.05 -18.92
N ALA A 174 15.27 22.70 -19.04
CA ALA A 174 16.31 22.71 -18.02
C ALA A 174 15.82 23.33 -16.70
N TYR A 175 15.01 24.39 -16.74
CA TYR A 175 14.39 24.98 -15.56
C TYR A 175 13.44 23.99 -14.86
N VAL A 176 12.52 23.36 -15.60
CA VAL A 176 11.60 22.35 -15.03
C VAL A 176 12.38 21.19 -14.42
N ARG A 177 13.42 20.70 -15.10
CA ARG A 177 14.32 19.64 -14.60
C ARG A 177 15.07 20.04 -13.33
N SER A 178 15.53 21.28 -13.22
CA SER A 178 16.30 21.72 -12.03
C SER A 178 15.54 21.55 -10.72
N ARG A 179 14.20 21.55 -10.78
CA ARG A 179 13.30 21.29 -9.64
C ARG A 179 13.25 19.84 -9.18
N ALA A 180 13.93 18.92 -9.86
CA ALA A 180 13.99 17.50 -9.48
C ALA A 180 14.97 17.23 -8.30
N SER A 181 15.81 18.20 -7.95
CA SER A 181 16.77 18.07 -6.85
C SER A 181 16.07 17.99 -5.49
N GLY A 182 16.37 16.93 -4.71
CA GLY A 182 15.81 16.73 -3.36
C GLY A 182 14.73 15.65 -3.22
N TRP A 183 14.46 14.85 -4.25
CA TRP A 183 13.55 13.70 -4.08
C TRP A 183 14.23 12.55 -3.31
N ASN A 184 14.03 12.54 -1.99
CA ASN A 184 14.02 11.31 -1.22
C ASN A 184 12.63 10.71 -1.39
N ALA A 185 12.46 9.80 -2.35
CA ALA A 185 11.24 8.99 -2.42
C ALA A 185 10.99 8.43 -1.02
N PRO A 186 9.78 8.60 -0.43
CA PRO A 186 9.43 7.79 0.73
C PRO A 186 9.70 6.35 0.29
N THR A 187 10.56 5.64 1.02
CA THR A 187 10.76 4.22 0.77
C THR A 187 9.37 3.62 0.72
N ALA A 188 9.00 3.04 -0.42
CA ALA A 188 7.72 2.39 -0.53
C ALA A 188 7.57 1.49 0.70
N MET A 189 6.47 1.63 1.43
CA MET A 189 6.13 0.65 2.45
C MET A 189 5.78 -0.64 1.72
N THR A 190 6.81 -1.36 1.28
CA THR A 190 6.66 -2.72 0.80
C THR A 190 6.30 -3.53 2.02
N VAL A 191 5.00 -3.78 2.17
CA VAL A 191 4.53 -4.89 3.00
C VAL A 191 5.06 -6.14 2.33
N THR A 192 6.26 -6.55 2.71
CA THR A 192 6.77 -7.87 2.37
C THR A 192 6.03 -8.83 3.27
N ASN A 193 5.28 -9.76 2.69
CA ASN A 193 4.76 -10.87 3.46
C ASN A 193 5.98 -11.59 4.06
N PRO A 194 6.02 -11.82 5.39
CA PRO A 194 7.15 -12.49 6.01
C PRO A 194 7.34 -13.87 5.37
N LEU A 195 8.59 -14.22 5.08
CA LEU A 195 8.97 -15.50 4.47
C LEU A 195 8.87 -16.62 5.52
N PRO A 196 8.65 -17.89 5.13
CA PRO A 196 8.59 -19.04 6.05
C PRO A 196 9.71 -19.11 7.11
N LYS A 197 10.90 -18.59 6.80
CA LYS A 197 12.02 -18.48 7.74
C LYS A 197 11.82 -17.44 8.86
N ASP A 198 11.02 -16.41 8.62
CA ASP A 198 10.72 -15.33 9.56
C ASP A 198 9.71 -15.76 10.64
N TYR A 199 9.06 -16.91 10.43
CA TYR A 199 8.14 -17.55 11.38
C TYR A 199 8.86 -18.43 12.40
N ILE A 200 10.20 -18.49 12.43
CA ILE A 200 10.93 -19.32 13.38
C ILE A 200 11.69 -18.42 14.35
N GLN A 201 11.33 -18.46 15.63
CA GLN A 201 12.10 -17.87 16.71
C GLN A 201 13.23 -18.83 17.08
N HIS A 202 14.45 -18.28 17.26
CA HIS A 202 15.67 -19.05 17.55
C HIS A 202 15.91 -20.19 16.54
N PRO A 203 16.01 -19.89 15.22
CA PRO A 203 16.08 -20.93 14.18
C PRO A 203 17.31 -21.84 14.29
N ALA A 204 18.37 -21.38 14.94
CA ALA A 204 19.58 -22.16 15.22
C ALA A 204 19.43 -23.13 16.42
N ASN A 205 18.41 -22.95 17.26
CA ASN A 205 18.20 -23.75 18.47
C ASN A 205 17.40 -25.02 18.13
N LYS A 206 17.42 -26.00 19.03
CA LYS A 206 16.62 -27.23 18.88
C LYS A 206 15.15 -26.96 19.19
N SER A 207 14.25 -27.65 18.48
CA SER A 207 12.82 -27.66 18.83
C SER A 207 12.63 -28.27 20.22
N PRO A 208 11.74 -27.72 21.07
CA PRO A 208 11.48 -28.28 22.38
C PRO A 208 10.83 -29.66 22.25
N VAL A 209 11.24 -30.59 23.10
CA VAL A 209 10.62 -31.91 23.22
C VAL A 209 9.74 -31.90 24.45
N PHE A 210 8.44 -32.14 24.27
CA PHE A 210 7.48 -32.14 25.36
C PHE A 210 7.03 -33.55 25.69
N THR A 211 6.95 -33.85 26.98
CA THR A 211 6.22 -35.02 27.48
C THR A 211 4.73 -34.68 27.48
N LEU A 212 3.98 -35.36 26.62
CA LEU A 212 2.55 -35.14 26.46
C LEU A 212 1.77 -35.93 27.52
N ARG A 213 0.83 -35.27 28.19
CA ARG A 213 -0.23 -35.92 28.96
C ARG A 213 -1.31 -36.38 27.98
N GLU A 214 -1.71 -37.65 28.07
CA GLU A 214 -2.74 -38.25 27.22
C GLU A 214 -2.42 -38.15 25.71
N GLY A 215 -1.13 -38.01 25.37
CA GLY A 215 -0.69 -37.83 23.98
C GLY A 215 -1.10 -36.51 23.33
N LEU A 216 -1.72 -35.58 24.08
CA LEU A 216 -2.33 -34.36 23.53
C LEU A 216 -1.88 -33.07 24.22
N TYR A 217 -1.61 -33.12 25.53
CA TYR A 217 -1.46 -31.90 26.33
C TYR A 217 -0.03 -31.70 26.83
N VAL A 218 0.51 -30.50 26.66
CA VAL A 218 1.77 -30.06 27.25
C VAL A 218 1.48 -29.31 28.56
N SER A 219 2.24 -29.58 29.62
CA SER A 219 2.07 -28.82 30.86
C SER A 219 2.64 -27.40 30.74
N ALA A 220 1.99 -26.42 31.35
CA ALA A 220 2.45 -25.02 31.35
C ALA A 220 3.89 -24.88 31.90
N LYS A 221 4.30 -25.75 32.83
CA LYS A 221 5.67 -25.81 33.34
C LYS A 221 6.69 -26.16 32.25
N GLN A 222 6.41 -27.18 31.44
CA GLN A 222 7.30 -27.58 30.33
C GLN A 222 7.38 -26.48 29.27
N LEU A 223 6.24 -25.86 28.95
CA LEU A 223 6.19 -24.75 27.99
C LEU A 223 7.01 -23.55 28.49
N ASN A 224 6.84 -23.14 29.75
CA ASN A 224 7.62 -22.07 30.36
C ASN A 224 9.12 -22.36 30.36
N GLN A 225 9.52 -23.61 30.61
CA GLN A 225 10.93 -23.98 30.58
C GLN A 225 11.49 -23.86 29.15
N ALA A 226 10.78 -24.36 28.14
CA ALA A 226 11.19 -24.21 26.74
C ALA A 226 11.33 -22.74 26.30
N ILE A 227 10.45 -21.85 26.78
CA ILE A 227 10.55 -20.40 26.53
C ILE A 227 11.81 -19.83 27.18
N LYS A 228 12.09 -20.17 28.45
CA LYS A 228 13.30 -19.72 29.17
C LYS A 228 14.58 -20.21 28.49
N ASP A 229 14.56 -21.42 27.96
CA ASP A 229 15.71 -22.02 27.26
C ASP A 229 15.87 -21.47 25.84
N SER A 230 15.04 -20.51 25.42
CA SER A 230 15.03 -19.95 24.06
C SER A 230 14.94 -21.04 23.00
N ALA A 231 14.16 -22.10 23.25
CA ALA A 231 13.99 -23.19 22.30
C ALA A 231 13.43 -22.67 20.96
N ARG A 232 13.64 -23.44 19.88
CA ARG A 232 13.12 -23.08 18.55
C ARG A 232 11.59 -23.13 18.57
N MET A 233 10.95 -21.99 18.36
CA MET A 233 9.48 -21.83 18.43
C MET A 233 8.93 -21.26 17.13
N ASP A 234 7.73 -21.68 16.74
CA ASP A 234 7.00 -21.07 15.63
C ASP A 234 6.37 -19.74 16.09
N LYS A 235 6.61 -18.67 15.34
CA LYS A 235 5.83 -17.42 15.40
C LYS A 235 4.60 -17.57 14.53
N VAL A 236 3.50 -17.01 15.01
CA VAL A 236 2.23 -16.98 14.28
C VAL A 236 2.01 -15.58 13.74
N MET A 237 1.75 -15.46 12.44
CA MET A 237 1.29 -14.19 11.87
C MET A 237 -0.20 -14.06 12.08
N THR A 238 -0.59 -12.88 12.53
CA THR A 238 -1.98 -12.53 12.80
C THR A 238 -2.31 -11.25 12.07
N VAL A 239 -3.59 -11.05 11.82
CA VAL A 239 -4.12 -9.85 11.18
C VAL A 239 -5.17 -9.23 12.08
N LEU A 240 -5.18 -7.90 12.11
CA LEU A 240 -6.23 -7.10 12.72
C LEU A 240 -6.91 -6.35 11.59
N ASP A 241 -8.01 -6.91 11.09
CA ASP A 241 -8.84 -6.29 10.07
C ASP A 241 -9.70 -5.21 10.74
N VAL A 242 -9.65 -3.99 10.23
CA VAL A 242 -10.39 -2.85 10.81
C VAL A 242 -11.34 -2.32 9.76
N ILE A 243 -12.63 -2.38 10.05
CA ILE A 243 -13.70 -1.82 9.24
C ILE A 243 -14.43 -0.72 10.01
N LYS A 244 -15.40 -0.06 9.36
CA LYS A 244 -16.05 1.15 9.88
C LYS A 244 -16.58 1.01 11.31
N ASP A 245 -17.14 -0.15 11.64
CA ASP A 245 -17.90 -0.40 12.87
C ASP A 245 -17.32 -1.52 13.74
N LYS A 246 -16.22 -2.18 13.34
CA LYS A 246 -15.58 -3.23 14.14
C LYS A 246 -14.14 -3.50 13.71
N SER A 247 -13.41 -4.23 14.56
CA SER A 247 -12.18 -4.94 14.18
C SER A 247 -12.29 -6.45 14.38
N ILE A 248 -11.47 -7.19 13.65
CA ILE A 248 -11.39 -8.65 13.71
C ILE A 248 -9.91 -9.05 13.80
N TYR A 249 -9.53 -9.67 14.91
CA TYR A 249 -8.23 -10.31 15.08
C TYR A 249 -8.33 -11.80 14.76
N GLN A 250 -7.46 -12.30 13.87
CA GLN A 250 -7.43 -13.70 13.44
C GLN A 250 -6.05 -14.14 12.93
N ASP A 251 -5.86 -15.45 12.70
CA ASP A 251 -4.66 -16.00 12.05
C ASP A 251 -4.57 -15.51 10.59
N TYR A 252 -3.38 -15.08 10.18
CA TYR A 252 -3.16 -14.51 8.85
C TYR A 252 -3.27 -15.54 7.72
N SER A 253 -3.03 -16.84 7.99
CA SER A 253 -2.97 -17.88 6.96
C SER A 253 -4.31 -18.04 6.22
N GLY A 254 -5.42 -17.88 6.93
CA GLY A 254 -6.75 -17.92 6.32
C GLY A 254 -6.98 -16.76 5.35
N VAL A 255 -6.65 -15.54 5.77
CA VAL A 255 -6.82 -14.32 4.95
C VAL A 255 -5.85 -14.30 3.77
N ALA A 256 -4.61 -14.77 3.96
CA ALA A 256 -3.59 -14.76 2.92
C ALA A 256 -3.90 -15.69 1.72
N GLN A 257 -4.81 -16.64 1.90
CA GLN A 257 -5.10 -17.68 0.90
C GLN A 257 -6.47 -17.51 0.25
N ASP A 258 -7.16 -16.40 0.53
CA ASP A 258 -8.49 -16.09 -0.01
C ASP A 258 -8.52 -16.17 -1.54
N SER A 259 -7.59 -15.52 -2.24
CA SER A 259 -7.51 -15.59 -3.71
C SER A 259 -7.28 -17.01 -4.26
N ILE A 260 -6.56 -17.86 -3.51
CA ILE A 260 -6.31 -19.26 -3.92
C ILE A 260 -7.61 -20.06 -3.78
N ILE A 261 -8.36 -19.85 -2.70
CA ILE A 261 -9.65 -20.50 -2.46
C ILE A 261 -10.66 -20.05 -3.51
N VAL A 262 -10.80 -18.75 -3.74
CA VAL A 262 -11.71 -18.19 -4.75
C VAL A 262 -11.37 -18.72 -6.15
N ALA A 263 -10.09 -18.74 -6.54
CA ALA A 263 -9.68 -19.28 -7.83
C ALA A 263 -9.94 -20.80 -7.94
N ALA A 264 -9.73 -21.56 -6.87
CA ALA A 264 -10.05 -22.98 -6.84
C ALA A 264 -11.57 -23.22 -6.97
N VAL A 265 -12.39 -22.48 -6.22
CA VAL A 265 -13.86 -22.55 -6.30
C VAL A 265 -14.34 -22.20 -7.70
N GLN A 266 -13.88 -21.10 -8.27
CA GLN A 266 -14.27 -20.70 -9.62
C GLN A 266 -13.82 -21.71 -10.68
N LYS A 267 -12.67 -22.36 -10.50
CA LYS A 267 -12.25 -23.47 -11.36
C LYS A 267 -13.14 -24.69 -11.22
N MET A 268 -13.59 -25.03 -10.01
CA MET A 268 -14.58 -26.10 -9.81
C MET A 268 -15.90 -25.79 -10.51
N GLU A 269 -16.39 -24.56 -10.37
CA GLU A 269 -17.64 -24.09 -10.99
C GLU A 269 -17.57 -24.11 -12.52
N THR A 270 -16.44 -23.69 -13.10
CA THR A 270 -16.27 -23.57 -14.56
C THR A 270 -15.89 -24.88 -15.24
N SER A 271 -15.17 -25.79 -14.57
CA SER A 271 -14.67 -27.03 -15.17
C SER A 271 -15.38 -28.30 -14.71
N GLY A 272 -16.19 -28.24 -13.64
CA GLY A 272 -16.82 -29.42 -13.03
C GLY A 272 -15.84 -30.39 -12.34
N ILE A 273 -14.55 -30.07 -12.32
CA ILE A 273 -13.53 -30.88 -11.65
C ILE A 273 -13.55 -30.55 -10.16
N PHE A 274 -13.75 -31.55 -9.31
CA PHE A 274 -13.63 -31.40 -7.87
C PHE A 274 -12.17 -31.15 -7.48
N ILE A 275 -11.93 -30.07 -6.74
CA ILE A 275 -10.63 -29.70 -6.21
C ILE A 275 -10.67 -29.80 -4.69
N ASP A 276 -9.80 -30.63 -4.12
CA ASP A 276 -9.66 -30.77 -2.68
C ASP A 276 -8.97 -29.53 -2.07
N ILE A 277 -9.78 -28.56 -1.63
CA ILE A 277 -9.30 -27.30 -1.05
C ILE A 277 -8.40 -27.56 0.17
N ALA A 278 -8.67 -28.62 0.95
CA ALA A 278 -7.88 -28.93 2.14
C ALA A 278 -6.41 -29.26 1.81
N LYS A 279 -6.11 -29.69 0.58
CA LYS A 279 -4.74 -29.91 0.08
C LYS A 279 -4.10 -28.66 -0.51
N LEU A 280 -4.88 -27.63 -0.80
CA LEU A 280 -4.40 -26.36 -1.37
C LEU A 280 -4.11 -25.30 -0.31
N ILE A 281 -4.74 -25.42 0.86
CA ILE A 281 -4.66 -24.41 1.92
C ILE A 281 -3.82 -24.89 3.10
N LYS A 282 -3.13 -23.95 3.73
CA LYS A 282 -2.47 -24.19 5.02
C LYS A 282 -3.45 -23.88 6.13
N MET A 283 -3.73 -24.88 6.96
CA MET A 283 -4.59 -24.70 8.13
C MET A 283 -4.01 -23.60 9.06
N PRO A 284 -4.87 -22.73 9.63
CA PRO A 284 -4.43 -21.70 10.55
C PRO A 284 -3.83 -22.32 11.81
N LYS A 285 -2.89 -21.62 12.46
CA LYS A 285 -2.25 -22.11 13.69
C LYS A 285 -3.20 -22.08 14.89
N PHE A 286 -4.24 -21.24 14.82
CA PHE A 286 -5.38 -21.24 15.73
C PHE A 286 -6.68 -20.90 14.99
N ALA A 287 -7.82 -21.40 15.49
CA ALA A 287 -9.11 -21.25 14.82
C ALA A 287 -9.96 -20.08 15.37
N TYR A 288 -9.61 -19.53 16.53
CA TYR A 288 -10.40 -18.48 17.16
C TYR A 288 -10.24 -17.11 16.46
N LYS A 289 -11.27 -16.28 16.60
CA LYS A 289 -11.30 -14.87 16.21
C LYS A 289 -11.69 -14.01 17.41
N VAL A 290 -11.18 -12.79 17.46
CA VAL A 290 -11.65 -11.78 18.41
C VAL A 290 -12.24 -10.63 17.63
N LYS A 291 -13.55 -10.40 17.75
CA LYS A 291 -14.24 -9.25 17.18
C LYS A 291 -14.38 -8.17 18.23
N LYS A 292 -14.17 -6.90 17.88
CA LYS A 292 -14.41 -5.74 18.75
C LYS A 292 -15.31 -4.77 18.02
N THR A 293 -16.45 -4.42 18.59
CA THR A 293 -17.45 -3.56 17.93
C THR A 293 -17.29 -2.11 18.36
N TYR A 294 -17.22 -1.18 17.42
CA TYR A 294 -17.11 0.25 17.67
C TYR A 294 -18.48 0.93 17.83
N PRO A 295 -18.61 1.99 18.64
CA PRO A 295 -17.56 2.58 19.51
C PRO A 295 -17.48 1.94 20.90
N THR A 296 -18.38 1.00 21.24
CA THR A 296 -18.51 0.44 22.60
C THR A 296 -17.33 -0.43 23.02
N MET A 297 -16.58 -0.96 22.05
CA MET A 297 -15.50 -1.93 22.22
C MET A 297 -15.95 -3.25 22.86
N ASN A 298 -17.22 -3.61 22.71
CA ASN A 298 -17.72 -4.93 23.11
C ASN A 298 -16.95 -6.01 22.33
N GLN A 299 -16.42 -6.99 23.05
CA GLN A 299 -15.61 -8.04 22.45
C GLN A 299 -16.41 -9.33 22.31
N THR A 300 -16.37 -9.94 21.14
CA THR A 300 -16.87 -11.30 20.92
C THR A 300 -15.70 -12.21 20.62
N PHE A 301 -15.49 -13.21 21.45
CA PHE A 301 -14.55 -14.30 21.18
C PHE A 301 -15.31 -15.41 20.48
N ILE A 302 -14.81 -15.84 19.34
CA ILE A 302 -15.44 -16.86 18.50
C ILE A 302 -14.40 -17.95 18.28
N ASP A 303 -14.73 -19.21 18.56
CA ASP A 303 -13.84 -20.33 18.31
C ASP A 303 -14.57 -21.45 17.58
N LYS A 304 -13.84 -22.20 16.75
CA LYS A 304 -14.37 -23.33 16.01
C LYS A 304 -13.89 -24.61 16.66
N ILE A 305 -14.80 -25.29 17.34
CA ILE A 305 -14.53 -26.57 17.99
C ILE A 305 -15.21 -27.64 17.16
N SER A 306 -14.40 -28.46 16.46
CA SER A 306 -14.87 -29.40 15.45
C SER A 306 -15.67 -28.67 14.35
N ASN A 307 -16.87 -29.13 14.02
CA ASN A 307 -17.70 -28.55 12.97
C ASN A 307 -18.63 -27.45 13.49
N LYS A 308 -18.52 -27.07 14.77
CA LYS A 308 -19.39 -26.08 15.41
C LYS A 308 -18.60 -24.83 15.78
N THR A 309 -19.26 -23.69 15.63
CA THR A 309 -18.74 -22.38 16.06
C THR A 309 -19.37 -22.03 17.41
N PHE A 310 -18.53 -21.68 18.37
CA PHE A 310 -18.92 -21.21 19.69
C PHE A 310 -18.46 -19.78 19.84
N GLY A 311 -19.23 -18.96 20.55
CA GLY A 311 -18.78 -17.62 20.88
C GLY A 311 -19.38 -17.10 22.17
N TYR A 312 -18.66 -16.18 22.81
CA TYR A 312 -19.12 -15.48 23.99
C TYR A 312 -18.71 -14.02 23.93
N GLU A 313 -19.53 -13.17 24.52
CA GLU A 313 -19.26 -11.75 24.65
C GLU A 313 -18.55 -11.46 25.97
N ASP A 314 -17.63 -10.51 25.95
CA ASP A 314 -16.85 -10.07 27.10
C ASP A 314 -16.74 -8.54 27.04
N VAL A 315 -16.98 -7.89 28.19
CA VAL A 315 -16.85 -6.44 28.34
C VAL A 315 -15.60 -6.19 29.18
N ILE A 316 -14.47 -6.03 28.49
CA ILE A 316 -13.16 -5.91 29.12
C ILE A 316 -12.75 -4.45 29.11
N LYS A 317 -12.54 -3.82 30.27
CA LYS A 317 -11.94 -2.49 30.35
C LYS A 317 -10.50 -2.60 30.86
N PHE A 318 -9.57 -1.93 30.19
CA PHE A 318 -8.16 -1.89 30.60
C PHE A 318 -7.86 -0.58 31.32
N ASP A 319 -7.25 -0.68 32.51
CA ASP A 319 -6.73 0.47 33.24
C ASP A 319 -5.28 0.72 32.81
N TRP A 320 -5.11 1.49 31.73
CA TRP A 320 -3.81 1.82 31.18
C TRP A 320 -3.10 2.92 31.98
N LYS A 321 -1.84 2.68 32.32
CA LYS A 321 -0.91 3.67 32.87
C LYS A 321 0.05 4.11 31.77
N ILE A 322 -0.26 5.23 31.12
CA ILE A 322 0.59 5.81 30.07
C ILE A 322 1.79 6.51 30.72
N THR A 323 2.99 6.25 30.22
CA THR A 323 4.23 6.87 30.73
C THR A 323 4.82 7.83 29.70
N THR A 324 5.82 8.63 30.08
CA THR A 324 6.51 9.56 29.17
C THR A 324 7.56 8.88 28.30
N GLU A 325 7.83 7.59 28.52
CA GLU A 325 8.80 6.82 27.76
C GLU A 325 8.34 6.69 26.29
N LYS A 326 9.27 6.98 25.38
CA LYS A 326 9.07 6.90 23.93
C LYS A 326 10.14 6.04 23.31
N MET A 327 9.79 5.31 22.26
CA MET A 327 10.75 4.60 21.43
C MET A 327 10.23 4.45 20.01
N LYS A 328 11.13 4.16 19.06
CA LYS A 328 10.74 3.80 17.69
C LYS A 328 10.56 2.29 17.59
N ILE A 329 9.43 1.83 17.06
CA ILE A 329 9.15 0.41 16.79
C ILE A 329 8.76 0.27 15.32
N GLY A 330 9.60 -0.41 14.53
CA GLY A 330 9.50 -0.35 13.08
C GLY A 330 9.65 1.09 12.60
N GLU A 331 8.67 1.57 11.84
CA GLU A 331 8.62 2.97 11.38
C GLU A 331 7.88 3.91 12.34
N TYR A 332 7.27 3.38 13.40
CA TYR A 332 6.33 4.14 14.21
C TYR A 332 6.96 4.81 15.43
N ASN A 333 6.53 6.04 15.70
CA ASN A 333 6.85 6.73 16.94
C ASN A 333 5.87 6.29 18.02
N THR A 334 6.38 5.66 19.08
CA THR A 334 5.53 5.02 20.09
C THR A 334 5.71 5.60 21.49
N GLN A 335 4.66 5.49 22.29
CA GLN A 335 4.65 5.81 23.71
C GLN A 335 4.28 4.58 24.52
N LYS A 336 4.91 4.41 25.67
CA LYS A 336 4.71 3.25 26.55
C LYS A 336 3.43 3.41 27.38
N ALA A 337 2.74 2.30 27.58
CA ALA A 337 1.69 2.15 28.55
C ALA A 337 1.77 0.78 29.24
N THR A 338 1.32 0.69 30.48
CA THR A 338 1.26 -0.59 31.20
C THR A 338 -0.13 -0.86 31.74
N THR A 339 -0.50 -2.12 31.89
CA THR A 339 -1.75 -2.53 32.54
C THR A 339 -1.60 -3.91 33.17
N GLU A 340 -2.51 -4.26 34.06
CA GLU A 340 -2.62 -5.62 34.60
C GLU A 340 -3.90 -6.26 34.08
N TYR A 341 -3.77 -7.45 33.50
CA TYR A 341 -4.91 -8.15 32.92
C TYR A 341 -4.74 -9.66 33.08
N ARG A 342 -5.77 -10.30 33.68
CA ARG A 342 -5.82 -11.74 34.00
C ARG A 342 -4.57 -12.26 34.70
N GLY A 343 -4.10 -11.52 35.71
CA GLY A 343 -2.95 -11.89 36.54
C GLY A 343 -1.58 -11.72 35.86
N ARG A 344 -1.51 -10.98 34.74
CA ARG A 344 -0.26 -10.66 34.04
C ARG A 344 -0.07 -9.15 33.98
N LYS A 345 1.19 -8.72 34.13
CA LYS A 345 1.62 -7.35 33.83
C LYS A 345 1.96 -7.26 32.35
N TRP A 346 1.37 -6.28 31.68
CA TRP A 346 1.54 -6.03 30.26
C TRP A 346 2.24 -4.71 30.04
N THR A 347 3.18 -4.70 29.09
CA THR A 347 3.78 -3.48 28.55
C THR A 347 3.35 -3.34 27.09
N ALA A 348 2.65 -2.26 26.79
CA ALA A 348 2.20 -1.88 25.46
C ALA A 348 2.95 -0.64 24.96
N TRP A 349 3.15 -0.57 23.65
CA TRP A 349 3.67 0.59 22.94
C TRP A 349 2.66 0.95 21.86
N PHE A 350 2.13 2.17 21.93
CA PHE A 350 1.11 2.65 21.00
C PHE A 350 1.61 3.82 20.16
N ALA A 351 1.14 3.91 18.92
CA ALA A 351 1.48 4.96 17.97
C ALA A 351 0.28 5.89 17.75
N SER A 352 0.36 7.13 18.26
CA SER A 352 -0.72 8.12 18.12
C SER A 352 -0.89 8.65 16.70
N GLU A 353 0.14 8.49 15.85
CA GLU A 353 0.08 8.82 14.42
C GLU A 353 -0.86 7.91 13.63
N ILE A 354 -1.24 6.76 14.20
CA ILE A 354 -2.34 5.93 13.72
C ILE A 354 -3.50 6.12 14.71
N PRO A 355 -4.47 7.01 14.45
CA PRO A 355 -5.52 7.39 15.40
C PRO A 355 -6.62 6.33 15.51
N LEU A 356 -6.23 5.09 15.82
CA LEU A 356 -7.08 3.93 16.00
C LEU A 356 -6.85 3.37 17.40
N GLN A 357 -7.85 3.45 18.28
CA GLN A 357 -7.72 3.01 19.68
C GLN A 357 -7.87 1.49 19.85
N ASP A 358 -7.14 0.72 19.05
CA ASP A 358 -7.23 -0.74 18.97
C ASP A 358 -5.85 -1.41 19.06
N GLY A 359 -5.82 -2.73 19.02
CA GLY A 359 -4.62 -3.54 19.18
C GLY A 359 -4.84 -5.03 18.92
N PRO A 360 -3.77 -5.83 18.98
CA PRO A 360 -3.85 -7.27 18.76
C PRO A 360 -4.66 -7.97 19.87
N TYR A 361 -5.21 -9.14 19.53
CA TYR A 361 -5.98 -9.98 20.44
C TYR A 361 -7.14 -9.21 21.08
N ARG A 362 -7.11 -9.02 22.40
CA ARG A 362 -8.15 -8.36 23.18
C ARG A 362 -7.81 -6.92 23.57
N PHE A 363 -6.59 -6.46 23.33
CA PHE A 363 -6.10 -5.18 23.84
C PHE A 363 -6.60 -4.02 23.01
N TYR A 364 -7.00 -2.93 23.68
CA TYR A 364 -7.51 -1.71 23.03
C TYR A 364 -7.52 -0.54 24.01
N GLY A 365 -7.90 0.66 23.54
CA GLY A 365 -8.25 1.79 24.41
C GLY A 365 -7.10 2.73 24.75
N LEU A 366 -5.96 2.59 24.07
CA LEU A 366 -4.89 3.59 24.10
C LEU A 366 -5.16 4.68 23.04
N PRO A 367 -4.61 5.91 23.18
CA PRO A 367 -4.82 7.04 22.24
C PRO A 367 -4.24 6.86 20.82
N GLY A 368 -3.99 5.63 20.38
CA GLY A 368 -3.43 5.25 19.09
C GLY A 368 -3.30 3.73 19.01
N LEU A 369 -2.88 3.24 17.84
CA LEU A 369 -2.80 1.79 17.59
C LEU A 369 -1.71 1.16 18.46
N ILE A 370 -2.03 0.08 19.15
CA ILE A 370 -1.03 -0.72 19.86
C ILE A 370 -0.19 -1.46 18.83
N VAL A 371 1.05 -1.01 18.63
CA VAL A 371 1.99 -1.59 17.65
C VAL A 371 2.91 -2.63 18.26
N LYS A 372 3.04 -2.65 19.59
CA LYS A 372 3.71 -3.74 20.31
C LYS A 372 3.07 -3.94 21.67
N ILE A 373 2.90 -5.19 22.09
CA ILE A 373 2.49 -5.50 23.46
C ILE A 373 3.03 -6.86 23.88
N GLU A 374 3.55 -6.94 25.09
CA GLU A 374 4.07 -8.18 25.67
C GLU A 374 3.81 -8.28 27.17
N ASP A 375 3.67 -9.51 27.67
CA ASP A 375 3.64 -9.75 29.11
C ASP A 375 5.06 -9.76 29.69
N GLU A 376 5.18 -9.52 31.00
CA GLU A 376 6.47 -9.47 31.71
C GLU A 376 7.33 -10.74 31.48
N GLY A 377 6.69 -11.90 31.39
CA GLY A 377 7.35 -13.18 31.12
C GLY A 377 7.66 -13.44 29.65
N LYS A 378 7.26 -12.55 28.73
CA LYS A 378 7.37 -12.70 27.26
C LYS A 378 6.78 -14.02 26.74
N ASN A 379 5.78 -14.54 27.43
CA ASN A 379 5.02 -15.71 27.01
C ASN A 379 4.10 -15.37 25.83
N TYR A 380 3.64 -14.12 25.78
CA TYR A 380 2.87 -13.56 24.69
C TYR A 380 3.49 -12.22 24.31
N SER A 381 3.89 -12.10 23.05
CA SER A 381 4.43 -10.86 22.50
C SER A 381 3.90 -10.69 21.09
N TRP A 382 3.28 -9.54 20.86
CA TRP A 382 2.82 -9.10 19.55
C TRP A 382 3.62 -7.89 19.14
N GLU A 383 4.02 -7.86 17.86
CA GLU A 383 4.69 -6.73 17.25
C GLU A 383 4.14 -6.54 15.84
N LEU A 384 3.68 -5.33 15.54
CA LEU A 384 3.13 -4.95 14.26
C LEU A 384 4.26 -4.99 13.21
N LYS A 385 4.10 -5.86 12.22
CA LYS A 385 5.04 -5.96 11.09
C LYS A 385 4.68 -5.06 9.92
N GLY A 386 3.44 -4.61 9.84
CA GLY A 386 2.98 -3.64 8.84
C GLY A 386 1.48 -3.41 8.97
N ASN A 387 1.01 -2.33 8.37
CA ASN A 387 -0.42 -2.07 8.20
C ASN A 387 -0.68 -1.65 6.76
N LYS A 388 -1.91 -1.86 6.29
CA LYS A 388 -2.34 -1.51 4.94
C LYS A 388 -3.83 -1.16 4.99
N LYS A 389 -4.22 -0.06 4.33
CA LYS A 389 -5.63 0.21 4.06
C LYS A 389 -6.08 -0.64 2.88
N VAL A 390 -7.09 -1.48 3.07
CA VAL A 390 -7.64 -2.32 2.00
C VAL A 390 -8.95 -1.68 1.51
N PRO A 391 -9.03 -1.24 0.24
CA PRO A 391 -10.28 -0.74 -0.33
C PRO A 391 -11.26 -1.90 -0.56
N ASN A 392 -12.54 -1.69 -0.23
CA ASN A 392 -13.63 -2.65 -0.44
C ASN A 392 -13.41 -4.02 0.24
N TYR A 393 -12.90 -4.03 1.48
CA TYR A 393 -12.84 -5.27 2.26
C TYR A 393 -14.26 -5.74 2.61
N GLU A 394 -14.63 -6.92 2.12
CA GLU A 394 -15.79 -7.68 2.58
C GLU A 394 -15.30 -8.86 3.44
N GLU A 395 -15.92 -9.05 4.60
CA GLU A 395 -15.64 -10.22 5.44
C GLU A 395 -16.18 -11.46 4.70
N VAL A 396 -15.30 -12.25 4.10
CA VAL A 396 -15.70 -13.56 3.54
C VAL A 396 -16.04 -14.46 4.74
N SER A 397 -17.34 -14.77 4.85
CA SER A 397 -17.95 -15.47 5.99
C SER A 397 -17.47 -16.91 6.16
#